data_AF-A0A5C3N4Q5-F1
#
_entry.id   AF-A0A5C3N4Q5-F1
#
_cell.length_a   1.000
_cell.length_b   1.000
_cell.length_c   1.000
_cell.angle_alpha   90.00
_cell.angle_beta   90.00
_cell.angle_gamma   90.00
#
_symmetry.space_group_name_H-M   'P 1'
#
loop_
_entity.id
_entity.type
_entity.pdbx_description
1 polymer ?
#
loop_
_entity_poly.entity_id
_entity_poly.type
_entity_poly.pdbx_seq_one_letter_code
_entity_poly.pdbx_strand_id
1 'polypeptide(L)'
;MPDGRQLAPRGIPARFSESAASFSRPTDDIMILKYTIGNLEPGDFYAKLRGGVVLLDKAERMKMTDMLQKMGLDVVGARKALDCNNLQHCIRCHQNYWERDNWLTSCQPRHAEPRPVLTKNGHHVGNEYTCCRKTYAVNVVLPAVCLNRHTTRPEFGFDDGIQRNCC
;
A
#
# COMPACT_ATOMS: atom_id res chain seq x y z
N MET A 1 59.93 41.08 -33.04
CA MET A 1 58.71 41.72 -32.52
C MET A 1 57.66 41.64 -33.63
N PRO A 2 56.49 40.99 -33.47
CA PRO A 2 55.79 40.64 -32.23
C PRO A 2 55.61 39.12 -31.97
N ASP A 3 55.93 38.77 -30.72
CA ASP A 3 55.34 37.80 -29.78
C ASP A 3 54.85 36.42 -30.22
N GLY A 4 55.76 35.45 -30.09
CA GLY A 4 55.45 34.04 -29.90
C GLY A 4 54.83 33.74 -28.54
N ARG A 5 53.52 33.45 -28.54
CA ARG A 5 52.88 32.67 -27.49
C ARG A 5 52.07 31.54 -28.12
N GLN A 6 52.73 30.40 -28.28
CA GLN A 6 52.08 29.12 -28.57
C GLN A 6 51.29 28.73 -27.30
N LEU A 7 49.97 28.75 -27.37
CA LEU A 7 49.12 28.29 -26.27
C LEU A 7 49.32 26.78 -26.14
N ALA A 8 50.05 26.34 -25.12
CA ALA A 8 50.21 24.93 -24.79
C ALA A 8 48.83 24.30 -24.57
N PRO A 9 48.53 23.11 -25.15
CA PRO A 9 47.31 22.39 -24.82
C PRO A 9 47.37 22.03 -23.33
N ARG A 10 46.46 22.60 -22.54
CA ARG A 10 46.29 22.24 -21.14
C ARG A 10 45.88 20.77 -21.10
N GLY A 11 46.69 19.94 -20.44
CA GLY A 11 46.34 18.55 -20.17
C GLY A 11 45.01 18.51 -19.42
N ILE A 12 44.02 17.81 -20.00
CA ILE A 12 42.78 17.48 -19.30
C ILE A 12 43.20 16.65 -18.08
N PRO A 13 42.85 17.03 -16.84
CA PRO A 13 43.10 16.18 -15.69
C PRO A 13 42.34 14.88 -15.88
N ALA A 14 43.05 13.78 -16.16
CA ALA A 14 42.53 12.43 -16.11
C ALA A 14 42.26 12.04 -14.66
N ARG A 15 41.21 12.62 -14.06
CA ARG A 15 40.69 12.26 -12.74
C ARG A 15 39.19 12.46 -12.69
N PHE A 16 38.49 11.73 -13.54
CA PHE A 16 37.26 11.09 -13.11
C PHE A 16 37.45 9.62 -13.40
N SER A 17 38.01 8.94 -12.38
CA SER A 17 37.78 7.53 -12.14
C SER A 17 36.33 7.25 -12.50
N GLU A 18 36.16 6.31 -13.41
CA GLU A 18 34.93 5.64 -13.75
C GLU A 18 34.18 5.33 -12.45
N SER A 19 33.35 6.27 -11.99
CA SER A 19 32.09 5.93 -11.39
C SER A 19 31.25 5.40 -12.54
N ALA A 20 31.64 4.23 -13.04
CA ALA A 20 30.74 3.34 -13.73
C ALA A 20 29.61 3.14 -12.73
N ALA A 21 28.56 3.94 -12.89
CA ALA A 21 27.26 3.60 -12.36
C ALA A 21 27.01 2.20 -12.89
N SER A 22 27.21 1.21 -12.02
CA SER A 22 26.96 -0.19 -12.31
C SER A 22 25.45 -0.30 -12.44
N PHE A 23 24.95 0.02 -13.63
CA PHE A 23 23.62 -0.35 -14.05
C PHE A 23 23.70 -1.85 -14.31
N SER A 24 23.65 -2.64 -13.25
CA SER A 24 23.50 -4.08 -13.36
C SER A 24 22.27 -4.33 -14.23
N ARG A 25 22.49 -4.89 -15.42
CA ARG A 25 21.40 -5.37 -16.26
C ARG A 25 20.55 -6.31 -15.40
N PRO A 26 19.22 -6.16 -15.38
CA PRO A 26 18.36 -7.12 -14.73
C PRO A 26 18.70 -8.52 -15.26
N THR A 27 18.86 -9.48 -14.37
CA THR A 27 19.07 -10.87 -14.78
C THR A 27 17.86 -11.36 -15.57
N ASP A 28 18.05 -12.37 -16.41
CA ASP A 28 16.95 -12.98 -17.19
C ASP A 28 15.79 -13.38 -16.28
N ASP A 29 16.09 -13.89 -15.07
CA ASP A 29 15.09 -14.23 -14.06
C ASP A 29 14.22 -13.03 -13.62
N ILE A 30 14.82 -11.85 -13.43
CA ILE A 30 14.09 -10.63 -13.08
C ILE A 30 13.18 -10.22 -14.23
N MET A 31 13.67 -10.32 -15.47
CA MET A 31 12.89 -9.97 -16.65
C MET A 31 11.71 -10.93 -16.86
N ILE A 32 11.92 -12.23 -16.64
CA ILE A 32 10.87 -13.24 -16.68
C ILE A 32 9.81 -12.94 -15.60
N LEU A 33 10.22 -12.74 -14.34
CA LEU A 33 9.29 -12.44 -13.24
C LEU A 33 8.48 -11.18 -13.52
N LYS A 34 9.14 -10.10 -13.97
CA LYS A 34 8.47 -8.85 -14.31
C LYS A 34 7.48 -9.03 -15.46
N TYR A 35 7.85 -9.78 -16.49
CA TYR A 35 6.96 -10.09 -17.61
C TYR A 35 5.75 -10.91 -17.14
N THR A 36 5.96 -11.97 -16.36
CA THR A 36 4.86 -12.82 -15.86
C THR A 36 3.90 -12.03 -14.99
N ILE A 37 4.39 -11.20 -14.06
CA ILE A 37 3.53 -10.38 -13.19
C ILE A 37 2.79 -9.32 -14.02
N GLY A 38 3.47 -8.66 -14.97
CA GLY A 38 2.89 -7.61 -15.80
C GLY A 38 1.81 -8.09 -16.79
N ASN A 39 1.73 -9.39 -17.05
CA ASN A 39 0.73 -9.99 -17.94
C ASN A 39 -0.39 -10.73 -17.18
N LEU A 40 -0.51 -10.52 -15.86
CA LEU A 40 -1.61 -11.07 -15.06
C LEU A 40 -2.53 -9.96 -14.58
N GLU A 41 -3.84 -10.23 -14.62
CA GLU A 41 -4.81 -9.41 -13.93
C GLU A 41 -4.53 -9.44 -12.41
N PRO A 42 -4.60 -8.30 -11.69
CA PRO A 42 -4.26 -8.25 -10.26
C PRO A 42 -5.03 -9.25 -9.40
N GLY A 43 -6.31 -9.49 -9.71
CA GLY A 43 -7.14 -10.48 -9.01
C GLY A 43 -6.66 -11.92 -9.22
N ASP A 44 -6.25 -12.26 -10.44
CA ASP A 44 -5.72 -13.59 -10.78
C ASP A 44 -4.36 -13.82 -10.15
N PHE A 45 -3.50 -12.80 -10.16
CA PHE A 45 -2.21 -12.85 -9.47
C PHE A 45 -2.42 -13.13 -7.97
N TYR A 46 -3.33 -12.40 -7.32
CA TYR A 46 -3.65 -12.61 -5.91
C TYR A 46 -4.18 -14.03 -5.64
N ALA A 47 -5.11 -14.52 -6.46
CA ALA A 47 -5.70 -15.85 -6.30
C ALA A 47 -4.65 -16.96 -6.47
N LYS A 48 -3.80 -16.87 -7.50
CA LYS A 48 -2.71 -17.84 -7.75
C LYS A 48 -1.66 -17.80 -6.65
N LEU A 49 -1.26 -16.61 -6.20
CA LEU A 49 -0.30 -16.45 -5.10
C LEU A 49 -0.86 -17.11 -3.83
N ARG A 50 -2.11 -16.79 -3.45
CA ARG A 50 -2.76 -17.37 -2.27
C ARG A 50 -2.81 -18.90 -2.32
N GLY A 51 -3.14 -19.49 -3.47
CA GLY A 51 -3.12 -20.94 -3.66
C GLY A 51 -1.70 -21.52 -3.56
N GLY A 52 -0.71 -20.85 -4.15
CA GLY A 52 0.69 -21.27 -4.14
C GLY A 52 1.32 -21.28 -2.75
N VAL A 53 0.98 -20.32 -1.87
CA VAL A 53 1.54 -20.26 -0.50
C VAL A 53 1.27 -21.53 0.30
N VAL A 54 0.16 -22.21 0.05
CA VAL A 54 -0.21 -23.46 0.75
C VAL A 54 0.71 -24.62 0.36
N LEU A 55 1.27 -24.58 -0.85
CA LEU A 55 2.13 -25.64 -1.40
C LEU A 55 3.60 -25.49 -0.97
N LEU A 56 4.00 -24.30 -0.52
CA LEU A 56 5.36 -24.02 -0.07
C LEU A 56 5.68 -24.82 1.19
N ASP A 57 6.92 -25.28 1.35
CA ASP A 57 7.38 -25.87 2.59
C ASP A 57 7.63 -24.82 3.68
N LYS A 58 8.05 -25.26 4.89
CA LYS A 58 8.29 -24.34 6.01
C LYS A 58 9.42 -23.34 5.71
N ALA A 59 10.52 -23.77 5.12
CA ALA A 59 11.67 -22.92 4.83
C ALA A 59 11.33 -21.90 3.73
N GLU A 60 10.60 -22.31 2.70
CA GLU A 60 10.10 -21.46 1.63
C GLU A 60 9.13 -20.39 2.16
N ARG A 61 8.17 -20.78 3.00
CA ARG A 61 7.26 -19.82 3.66
C ARG A 61 8.02 -18.80 4.51
N MET A 62 9.06 -19.23 5.23
CA MET A 62 9.91 -18.32 6.00
C MET A 62 10.66 -17.32 5.11
N LYS A 63 11.27 -17.79 4.01
CA LYS A 63 11.95 -16.94 3.03
C LYS A 63 10.99 -15.93 2.40
N MET A 64 9.81 -16.39 1.98
CA MET A 64 8.79 -15.52 1.41
C MET A 64 8.34 -14.44 2.41
N THR A 65 8.13 -14.82 3.67
CA THR A 65 7.74 -13.88 4.73
C THR A 65 8.81 -12.80 4.96
N ASP A 66 10.09 -13.18 4.96
CA ASP A 66 11.22 -12.23 5.07
C ASP A 66 11.29 -11.28 3.86
N MET A 67 11.10 -11.80 2.64
CA MET A 67 11.05 -10.96 1.44
C MET A 67 9.90 -9.96 1.48
N LEU A 68 8.69 -10.38 1.88
CA LEU A 68 7.54 -9.48 2.01
C LEU A 68 7.81 -8.37 3.04
N GLN A 69 8.45 -8.70 4.16
CA GLN A 69 8.86 -7.71 5.15
C GLN A 69 9.89 -6.72 4.56
N LYS A 70 10.87 -7.20 3.79
CA LYS A 70 11.84 -6.34 3.08
C LYS A 70 11.20 -5.44 2.02
N MET A 71 10.09 -5.89 1.43
CA MET A 71 9.26 -5.10 0.50
C MET A 71 8.35 -4.08 1.22
N GLY A 72 8.39 -4.03 2.55
CA GLY A 72 7.64 -3.07 3.36
C GLY A 72 6.23 -3.53 3.76
N LEU A 73 5.88 -4.80 3.56
CA LEU A 73 4.61 -5.33 4.07
C LEU A 73 4.70 -5.53 5.59
N ASP A 74 3.60 -5.23 6.30
CA ASP A 74 3.52 -5.33 7.76
C ASP A 74 3.35 -6.78 8.25
N VAL A 75 4.43 -7.54 8.11
CA VAL A 75 4.53 -8.93 8.60
C VAL A 75 4.50 -8.98 10.14
N VAL A 76 5.02 -7.95 10.82
CA VAL A 76 5.04 -7.89 12.28
C VAL A 76 3.62 -7.76 12.83
N GLY A 77 2.81 -6.88 12.23
CA GLY A 77 1.38 -6.76 12.53
C GLY A 77 0.62 -8.05 12.23
N ALA A 78 0.90 -8.69 11.09
CA ALA A 78 0.28 -9.98 10.75
C ALA A 78 0.57 -11.09 11.78
N ARG A 79 1.80 -11.16 12.30
CA ARG A 79 2.17 -12.12 13.37
C ARG A 79 1.40 -11.83 14.66
N LYS A 80 1.35 -10.56 15.09
CA LYS A 80 0.58 -10.15 16.27
C LYS A 80 -0.90 -10.47 16.14
N ALA A 81 -1.47 -10.29 14.95
CA ALA A 81 -2.86 -10.61 14.66
C ALA A 81 -3.15 -12.12 14.81
N LEU A 82 -2.20 -12.98 14.39
CA LEU A 82 -2.30 -14.44 14.55
C LEU A 82 -2.14 -14.88 16.01
N ASP A 83 -1.28 -14.21 16.77
CA ASP A 83 -1.06 -14.51 18.20
C ASP A 83 -2.22 -13.98 19.07
N CYS A 84 -3.00 -13.02 18.58
CA CYS A 84 -4.17 -12.49 19.26
C CYS A 84 -5.36 -13.46 19.19
N ASN A 85 -5.52 -14.23 20.25
CA ASN A 85 -6.63 -15.18 20.44
C ASN A 85 -7.75 -14.61 21.33
N ASN A 86 -7.92 -13.28 21.34
CA ASN A 86 -9.02 -12.64 22.06
C ASN A 86 -10.11 -12.22 21.09
N LEU A 87 -11.36 -12.52 21.44
CA LEU A 87 -12.51 -11.97 20.75
C LEU A 87 -12.62 -10.48 21.12
N GLN A 88 -12.57 -9.61 20.13
CA GLN A 88 -12.65 -8.16 20.31
C GLN A 88 -14.03 -7.65 19.89
N HIS A 89 -14.46 -6.51 20.44
CA HIS A 89 -15.71 -5.84 20.07
C HIS A 89 -15.42 -4.58 19.27
N CYS A 90 -15.92 -4.50 18.03
CA CYS A 90 -15.69 -3.34 17.18
C CYS A 90 -16.53 -2.14 17.66
N ILE A 91 -15.89 -1.00 17.89
CA ILE A 91 -16.61 0.20 18.34
C ILE A 91 -17.44 0.87 17.25
N ARG A 92 -17.16 0.59 15.97
CA ARG A 92 -17.84 1.22 14.81
C ARG A 92 -19.12 0.48 14.43
N CYS A 93 -19.02 -0.84 14.26
CA CYS A 93 -20.14 -1.68 13.80
C CYS A 93 -20.75 -2.53 14.91
N HIS A 94 -20.18 -2.51 16.12
CA HIS A 94 -20.63 -3.29 17.27
C HIS A 94 -20.68 -4.81 17.04
N GLN A 95 -19.88 -5.30 16.09
CA GLN A 95 -19.70 -6.73 15.85
C GLN A 95 -18.45 -7.23 16.58
N ASN A 96 -18.54 -8.45 17.09
CA ASN A 96 -17.39 -9.18 17.60
C ASN A 96 -16.51 -9.66 16.44
N TYR A 97 -15.19 -9.62 16.60
CA TYR A 97 -14.24 -10.02 15.58
C TYR A 97 -12.95 -10.60 16.16
N TRP A 98 -12.25 -11.39 15.34
CA TRP A 98 -10.90 -11.87 15.60
C TRP A 98 -9.91 -11.06 14.76
N GLU A 99 -8.80 -10.61 15.33
CA GLU A 99 -7.85 -9.76 14.62
C GLU A 99 -7.22 -10.47 13.41
N ARG A 100 -6.99 -11.79 13.50
CA ARG A 100 -6.54 -12.63 12.37
C ARG A 100 -7.48 -12.64 11.16
N ASP A 101 -8.76 -12.33 11.37
CA ASP A 101 -9.81 -12.30 10.33
C ASP A 101 -10.23 -10.85 9.99
N ASN A 102 -9.50 -9.86 10.53
CA ASN A 102 -9.81 -8.44 10.39
C ASN A 102 -9.19 -7.83 9.11
N TRP A 103 -9.81 -8.13 7.97
CA TRP A 103 -9.45 -7.59 6.65
C TRP A 103 -9.84 -6.11 6.49
N LEU A 104 -9.27 -5.46 5.48
CA LEU A 104 -9.55 -4.05 5.13
C LEU A 104 -11.02 -3.73 4.86
N THR A 105 -11.86 -4.75 4.64
CA THR A 105 -13.28 -4.61 4.30
C THR A 105 -14.20 -5.36 5.28
N SER A 106 -13.68 -5.89 6.40
CA SER A 106 -14.48 -6.67 7.35
C SER A 106 -15.52 -5.82 8.11
N CYS A 107 -15.17 -4.58 8.46
CA CYS A 107 -16.06 -3.65 9.13
C CYS A 107 -16.84 -2.82 8.10
N GLN A 108 -18.15 -3.06 8.03
CA GLN A 108 -19.05 -2.44 7.06
C GLN A 108 -20.22 -1.67 7.72
N PRO A 109 -19.94 -0.63 8.54
CA PRO A 109 -21.00 0.19 9.11
C PRO A 109 -21.74 0.93 7.99
N ARG A 110 -23.06 1.08 8.15
CA ARG A 110 -23.87 1.88 7.22
C ARG A 110 -23.47 3.34 7.31
N HIS A 111 -23.45 4.00 6.16
CA HIS A 111 -23.29 5.45 6.12
C HIS A 111 -24.47 6.15 6.77
N ALA A 112 -24.19 7.28 7.45
CA ALA A 112 -25.20 8.28 7.76
C ALA A 112 -25.59 9.05 6.49
N GLU A 113 -26.62 9.89 6.56
CA GLU A 113 -27.04 10.72 5.43
C GLU A 113 -25.87 11.62 4.96
N PRO A 114 -25.57 11.65 3.65
CA PRO A 114 -24.46 12.44 3.13
C PRO A 114 -24.78 13.93 3.19
N ARG A 115 -23.74 14.75 3.41
CA ARG A 115 -23.83 16.20 3.35
C ARG A 115 -23.47 16.71 1.95
N PRO A 116 -24.22 17.65 1.36
CA PRO A 116 -23.83 18.28 0.10
C PRO A 116 -22.58 19.16 0.30
N VAL A 117 -21.62 19.01 -0.61
CA VAL A 117 -20.41 19.82 -0.73
C VAL A 117 -20.66 20.90 -1.78
N LEU A 118 -20.57 22.15 -1.33
CA LEU A 118 -20.82 23.32 -2.17
C LEU A 118 -19.51 24.06 -2.47
N THR A 119 -19.40 24.64 -3.66
CA THR A 119 -18.34 25.61 -3.96
C THR A 119 -18.58 26.91 -3.20
N LYS A 120 -17.60 27.82 -3.21
CA LYS A 120 -17.75 29.19 -2.69
C LYS A 120 -18.92 29.95 -3.33
N ASN A 121 -19.30 29.58 -4.56
CA ASN A 121 -20.40 30.19 -5.31
C ASN A 121 -21.74 29.46 -5.10
N GLY A 122 -21.80 28.49 -4.18
CA GLY A 122 -23.02 27.74 -3.85
C GLY A 122 -23.35 26.58 -4.80
N HIS A 123 -22.49 26.25 -5.76
CA HIS A 123 -22.75 25.14 -6.68
C HIS A 123 -22.47 23.80 -6.01
N HIS A 124 -23.41 22.85 -6.11
CA HIS A 124 -23.23 21.49 -5.59
C HIS A 124 -22.22 20.72 -6.45
N VAL A 125 -21.12 20.26 -5.83
CA VAL A 125 -20.01 19.56 -6.51
C VAL A 125 -19.79 18.14 -6.01
N GLY A 126 -20.45 17.74 -4.92
CA GLY A 126 -20.39 16.37 -4.45
C GLY A 126 -21.10 16.15 -3.13
N ASN A 127 -21.07 14.90 -2.68
CA ASN A 127 -21.65 14.46 -1.42
C ASN A 127 -20.52 13.95 -0.51
N GLU A 128 -20.46 14.42 0.72
CA GLU A 128 -19.49 14.00 1.73
C GLU A 128 -20.17 13.17 2.82
N TYR A 129 -19.60 12.01 3.12
CA TYR A 129 -19.99 11.24 4.30
C TYR A 129 -19.14 11.65 5.50
N THR A 130 -19.76 12.28 6.50
CA THR A 130 -19.08 12.73 7.72
C THR A 130 -18.43 11.59 8.51
N CYS A 131 -19.02 10.39 8.44
CA CYS A 131 -18.52 9.19 9.14
C CYS A 131 -17.21 8.63 8.57
N CYS A 132 -16.80 8.98 7.35
CA CYS A 132 -15.51 8.51 6.81
C CYS A 132 -14.75 9.58 6.04
N ARG A 133 -15.26 10.81 6.00
CA ARG A 133 -14.71 11.97 5.28
C ARG A 133 -14.42 11.69 3.81
N LYS A 134 -15.19 10.77 3.21
CA LYS A 134 -15.10 10.48 1.78
C LYS A 134 -16.08 11.36 1.03
N THR A 135 -15.57 11.99 -0.02
CA THR A 135 -16.35 12.83 -0.93
C THR A 135 -16.55 12.11 -2.25
N TYR A 136 -17.78 12.11 -2.72
CA TYR A 136 -18.20 11.50 -3.97
C TYR A 136 -18.75 12.59 -4.89
N ALA A 137 -18.49 12.48 -6.19
CA ALA A 137 -19.07 13.42 -7.16
C ALA A 137 -20.60 13.28 -7.22
N VAL A 138 -21.29 14.35 -7.64
CA VAL A 138 -22.77 14.44 -7.68
C VAL A 138 -23.42 13.31 -8.48
N ASN A 139 -22.77 12.83 -9.54
CA ASN A 139 -23.32 11.86 -10.49
C ASN A 139 -22.87 10.42 -10.23
N VAL A 140 -22.40 10.11 -9.02
CA VAL A 140 -21.93 8.77 -8.66
C VAL A 140 -22.92 8.13 -7.69
N VAL A 141 -23.21 6.84 -7.90
CA VAL A 141 -24.00 6.06 -6.95
C VAL A 141 -23.25 6.02 -5.62
N LEU A 142 -23.87 6.58 -4.59
CA LEU A 142 -23.25 6.66 -3.27
C LEU A 142 -23.24 5.27 -2.62
N PRO A 143 -22.10 4.81 -2.08
CA PRO A 143 -22.06 3.55 -1.37
C PRO A 143 -22.93 3.61 -0.11
N ALA A 144 -23.55 2.49 0.23
CA ALA A 144 -24.40 2.37 1.42
C ALA A 144 -23.60 2.08 2.71
N VAL A 145 -22.37 1.57 2.59
CA VAL A 145 -21.51 1.19 3.72
C VAL A 145 -20.09 1.74 3.59
N CYS A 146 -19.47 2.06 4.72
CA CYS A 146 -18.04 2.34 4.80
C CYS A 146 -17.26 1.02 4.84
N LEU A 147 -16.30 0.80 3.94
CA LEU A 147 -15.42 -0.36 4.00
C LEU A 147 -14.16 -0.05 4.83
N ASN A 148 -13.95 -0.78 5.93
CA ASN A 148 -12.81 -0.62 6.82
C ASN A 148 -12.42 -1.93 7.53
N ARG A 149 -11.29 -1.91 8.26
CA ARG A 149 -11.00 -2.88 9.33
C ARG A 149 -11.86 -2.58 10.56
N HIS A 150 -12.18 -3.62 11.33
CA HIS A 150 -12.69 -3.46 12.69
C HIS A 150 -11.63 -2.81 13.59
N THR A 151 -12.08 -2.13 14.63
CA THR A 151 -11.19 -1.47 15.59
C THR A 151 -11.85 -1.42 16.96
N THR A 152 -11.04 -1.55 18.01
CA THR A 152 -11.40 -1.30 19.42
C THR A 152 -11.06 0.12 19.87
N ARG A 153 -10.38 0.91 19.02
CA ARG A 153 -9.72 2.17 19.39
C ARG A 153 -10.59 3.39 19.06
N PRO A 154 -11.02 4.19 20.05
CA PRO A 154 -11.88 5.36 19.86
C PRO A 154 -11.29 6.41 18.92
N GLU A 155 -9.96 6.58 18.95
CA GLU A 155 -9.24 7.49 18.06
C GLU A 155 -9.40 7.11 16.58
N PHE A 156 -9.68 5.84 16.32
CA PHE A 156 -9.98 5.31 15.01
C PHE A 156 -11.47 5.08 14.83
N GLY A 157 -12.37 5.74 15.58
CA GLY A 157 -13.80 5.67 15.30
C GLY A 157 -14.14 6.10 13.86
N PHE A 158 -13.32 7.01 13.30
CA PHE A 158 -13.49 7.60 11.98
C PHE A 158 -12.11 7.83 11.32
N ASP A 159 -11.42 6.76 10.94
CA ASP A 159 -9.99 6.81 10.57
C ASP A 159 -9.71 6.88 9.06
N ASP A 160 -8.63 7.56 8.73
CA ASP A 160 -8.11 8.07 7.45
C ASP A 160 -7.27 7.06 6.63
N GLY A 161 -7.39 5.76 6.95
CA GLY A 161 -6.75 4.67 6.20
C GLY A 161 -5.31 4.37 6.61
N ILE A 162 -4.82 4.91 7.73
CA ILE A 162 -3.48 4.63 8.23
C ILE A 162 -3.46 3.34 9.05
N GLN A 163 -2.67 2.35 8.61
CA GLN A 163 -2.42 1.13 9.38
C GLN A 163 -1.63 1.45 10.66
N ARG A 164 -2.20 1.12 11.82
CA ARG A 164 -1.49 1.13 13.10
C ARG A 164 -1.80 -0.15 13.87
N ASN A 165 -0.75 -0.77 14.38
CA ASN A 165 -0.80 -2.07 15.05
C ASN A 165 -1.78 -2.08 16.24
N CYS A 166 -2.61 -3.12 16.31
CA CYS A 166 -3.43 -3.48 17.45
C CYS A 166 -2.84 -4.74 18.13
N CYS A 167 -3.01 -4.83 19.44
CA CYS A 167 -2.80 -6.04 20.25
C CYS A 167 -4.12 -6.32 20.96
#